data_AF-A0A1B6ID40-F1
#
_entry.id   AF-A0A1B6ID40-F1
#
_cell.length_a   1.000
_cell.length_b   1.000
_cell.length_c   1.000
_cell.angle_alpha   90.00
_cell.angle_beta   90.00
_cell.angle_gamma   90.00
#
_symmetry.space_group_name_H-M   'P 1'
#
loop_
_entity.id
_entity.type
_entity.pdbx_description
1 polymer ?
#
loop_
_entity_poly.entity_id
_entity_poly.type
_entity_poly.pdbx_seq_one_letter_code
_entity_poly.pdbx_strand_id
1 'polypeptide(L)'
;MDSNQLNWPNDYVIVADDAFPLSINVMKPYSKRNLTLEERLFNYRLSRARRVVENAFGILASRFRIFEKSIDLNLPTVDLIVQCTCILHNWFRTTSSTTYLEKGSVDFEDTETGVIHPGRWR
;
A
#
# COMPACT_ATOMS: atom_id res chain seq x y z
N MET A 1 -0.87 14.74 21.32
CA MET A 1 -1.10 13.47 20.60
C MET A 1 -2.58 13.40 20.37
N ASP A 2 -2.97 13.62 19.13
CA ASP A 2 -4.33 13.95 18.75
C ASP A 2 -5.31 12.86 19.16
N SER A 3 -6.48 13.32 19.64
CA SER A 3 -7.69 12.53 19.85
C SER A 3 -7.86 11.51 18.74
N ASN A 4 -8.25 10.26 19.07
CA ASN A 4 -8.45 9.11 18.19
C ASN A 4 -9.43 9.35 17.01
N GLN A 5 -9.11 10.29 16.11
CA GLN A 5 -9.95 10.73 14.99
C GLN A 5 -10.22 9.61 13.99
N LEU A 6 -9.33 8.61 13.95
CA LEU A 6 -9.40 7.47 13.06
C LEU A 6 -10.10 6.26 13.69
N ASN A 7 -10.57 6.37 14.94
CA ASN A 7 -11.22 5.29 15.69
C ASN A 7 -10.42 3.97 15.66
N TRP A 8 -9.11 4.07 15.88
CA TRP A 8 -8.24 2.89 15.87
C TRP A 8 -8.69 1.88 16.94
N PRO A 9 -8.61 0.57 16.64
CA PRO A 9 -8.75 -0.47 17.66
C PRO A 9 -7.70 -0.31 18.77
N ASN A 10 -8.00 -0.82 19.96
CA ASN A 10 -6.98 -0.94 21.01
C ASN A 10 -5.83 -1.82 20.51
N ASP A 11 -4.60 -1.49 20.92
CA ASP A 11 -3.37 -2.20 20.56
C ASP A 11 -3.10 -2.28 19.04
N TYR A 12 -3.50 -1.24 18.30
CA TYR A 12 -3.20 -1.15 16.88
C TYR A 12 -1.69 -1.02 16.62
N VAL A 13 -1.28 -1.55 15.48
CA VAL A 13 0.09 -1.43 14.97
C VAL A 13 0.05 -0.94 13.54
N ILE A 14 0.86 0.08 13.25
CA ILE A 14 1.11 0.59 11.91
C ILE A 14 2.28 -0.18 11.32
N VAL A 15 2.08 -0.71 10.12
CA VAL A 15 3.12 -1.36 9.33
C VAL A 15 3.83 -0.29 8.50
N ALA A 16 5.12 -0.05 8.78
CA ALA A 16 5.92 0.96 8.14
C ALA A 16 7.10 0.36 7.36
N ASP A 17 7.68 1.18 6.47
CA ASP A 17 8.95 0.87 5.84
C ASP A 17 10.15 1.22 6.74
N ASP A 18 11.36 1.01 6.23
CA ASP A 18 12.60 1.24 6.99
C ASP A 18 12.92 2.73 7.21
N ALA A 19 12.25 3.66 6.51
CA ALA A 19 12.48 5.09 6.69
C ALA A 19 11.86 5.63 7.99
N PHE A 20 10.86 4.93 8.55
CA PHE A 20 10.22 5.32 9.81
C PHE A 20 10.95 4.71 11.02
N PRO A 21 10.94 5.39 12.19
CA PRO A 21 11.48 4.83 13.43
C PRO A 21 10.54 3.77 14.02
N LEU A 22 11.11 2.78 14.70
CA LEU A 22 10.35 1.82 15.53
C LEU A 22 9.72 2.58 16.70
N SER A 23 8.44 2.35 16.97
CA SER A 23 7.74 2.93 18.12
C SER A 23 6.71 1.95 18.68
N ILE A 24 6.05 2.32 19.78
CA ILE A 24 5.08 1.45 20.46
C ILE A 24 3.98 0.93 19.53
N ASN A 25 3.54 1.75 18.57
CA ASN A 25 2.48 1.39 17.63
C ASN A 25 2.96 1.38 16.16
N VAL A 26 4.28 1.34 15.90
CA VAL A 26 4.83 1.31 14.54
C VAL A 26 5.86 0.19 14.44
N MET A 27 5.59 -0.78 13.57
CA MET A 27 6.52 -1.86 13.25
C MET A 27 7.21 -1.59 11.92
N LYS A 28 8.52 -1.86 11.88
CA LYS A 28 9.38 -1.68 10.70
C LYS A 28 10.26 -2.92 10.50
N PRO A 29 10.81 -3.15 9.29
CA PRO A 29 11.65 -4.32 9.05
C PRO A 29 12.96 -4.24 9.85
N TYR A 30 13.53 -5.40 10.17
CA TYR A 30 14.91 -5.49 10.64
C TYR A 30 15.87 -5.11 9.49
N SER A 31 16.74 -4.12 9.73
CA SER A 31 17.62 -3.53 8.70
C SER A 31 19.07 -4.04 8.70
N LYS A 32 19.40 -5.05 9.53
CA LYS A 32 20.74 -5.66 9.56
C LYS A 32 20.93 -6.71 8.45
N ARG A 33 22.18 -6.93 8.03
CA ARG A 33 22.52 -7.87 6.93
C ARG A 33 22.37 -9.35 7.29
N ASN A 34 22.75 -9.72 8.50
CA ASN A 34 22.73 -11.12 8.96
C ASN A 34 21.50 -11.36 9.83
N LEU A 35 20.35 -11.52 9.18
CA LEU A 35 19.08 -11.79 9.84
C LEU A 35 18.99 -13.26 10.27
N THR A 36 18.47 -13.50 11.47
CA THR A 36 18.06 -14.85 11.88
C THR A 36 16.88 -15.32 11.03
N LEU A 37 16.55 -16.62 11.11
CA LEU A 37 15.40 -17.15 10.40
C LEU A 37 14.10 -16.42 10.80
N GLU A 38 13.92 -16.16 12.09
CA GLU A 38 12.75 -15.49 12.67
C GLU A 38 12.63 -14.06 12.16
N GLU A 39 13.74 -13.32 12.09
CA GLU A 39 13.76 -11.95 11.58
C GLU A 39 13.46 -11.89 10.08
N ARG A 40 13.94 -12.87 9.30
CA ARG A 40 13.59 -13.01 7.88
C ARG A 40 12.10 -13.29 7.70
N LEU A 41 11.54 -14.20 8.48
CA LEU A 41 10.11 -14.52 8.45
C LEU A 41 9.26 -13.31 8.85
N PHE A 42 9.69 -12.55 9.85
CA PHE A 42 9.04 -11.30 10.23
C PHE A 42 9.08 -10.28 9.09
N ASN A 43 10.25 -9.98 8.53
CA ASN A 43 10.39 -9.03 7.43
C ASN A 43 9.53 -9.43 6.21
N TYR A 44 9.47 -10.73 5.91
CA TYR A 44 8.61 -11.25 4.85
C TYR A 44 7.12 -10.98 5.12
N ARG A 45 6.63 -11.29 6.34
CA ARG A 45 5.23 -11.02 6.72
C ARG A 45 4.90 -9.54 6.71
N LEU A 46 5.82 -8.71 7.20
CA LEU A 46 5.69 -7.26 7.19
C LEU A 46 5.60 -6.74 5.75
N SER A 47 6.49 -7.20 4.86
CA SER A 47 6.46 -6.84 3.44
C SER A 47 5.16 -7.27 2.75
N ARG A 48 4.68 -8.48 3.05
CA ARG A 48 3.37 -8.95 2.57
C ARG A 48 2.21 -8.07 2.99
N ALA A 49 2.20 -7.59 4.23
CA ALA A 49 1.16 -6.66 4.70
C ALA A 49 1.23 -5.33 3.93
N ARG A 50 2.43 -4.77 3.71
CA ARG A 50 2.62 -3.53 2.94
C ARG A 50 2.22 -3.66 1.47
N ARG A 51 2.39 -4.84 0.86
CA ARG A 51 2.05 -5.09 -0.55
C ARG A 51 0.60 -4.75 -0.90
N VAL A 52 -0.32 -4.77 0.07
CA VAL A 52 -1.72 -4.33 -0.14
C VAL A 52 -1.79 -2.85 -0.47
N VAL A 53 -1.12 -2.00 0.33
CA VAL A 53 -1.14 -0.54 0.13
C VAL A 53 -0.27 -0.11 -1.05
N GLU A 54 0.85 -0.81 -1.29
CA GLU A 54 1.69 -0.60 -2.48
C GLU A 54 0.91 -0.85 -3.77
N ASN A 55 0.19 -1.98 -3.86
CA ASN A 55 -0.68 -2.24 -5.00
C ASN A 55 -1.77 -1.18 -5.17
N ALA A 56 -2.40 -0.75 -4.07
CA ALA A 56 -3.47 0.23 -4.13
C ALA A 56 -2.97 1.56 -4.70
N PHE A 57 -1.87 2.11 -4.17
CA PHE A 57 -1.30 3.36 -4.67
C PHE A 57 -0.71 3.23 -6.07
N GLY A 58 -0.04 2.12 -6.36
CA GLY A 58 0.51 1.84 -7.69
C GLY A 58 -0.57 1.79 -8.78
N ILE A 59 -1.68 1.09 -8.51
CA ILE A 59 -2.83 1.05 -9.41
C ILE A 59 -3.47 2.43 -9.53
N LEU A 60 -3.65 3.14 -8.41
CA LEU A 60 -4.25 4.47 -8.44
C LEU A 60 -3.40 5.43 -9.29
N ALA A 61 -2.07 5.41 -9.15
CA ALA A 61 -1.16 6.23 -9.95
C ALA A 61 -1.18 5.86 -11.44
N SER A 62 -1.05 4.57 -11.78
CA SER A 62 -1.07 4.10 -13.17
C SER A 62 -2.40 4.34 -13.89
N ARG A 63 -3.53 4.31 -13.16
CA ARG A 63 -4.86 4.61 -13.71
C ARG A 63 -5.13 6.10 -13.80
N PHE A 64 -4.66 6.88 -12.82
CA PHE A 64 -4.86 8.32 -12.75
C PHE A 64 -3.51 9.03 -12.82
N ARG A 65 -3.06 9.29 -14.05
CA ARG A 65 -1.76 9.91 -14.37
C ARG A 65 -1.47 11.25 -13.66
N ILE A 66 -2.47 11.87 -13.04
CA ILE A 66 -2.29 13.05 -12.21
C ILE A 66 -1.32 12.79 -11.04
N PHE A 67 -1.23 11.55 -10.55
CA PHE A 67 -0.31 11.18 -9.47
C PHE A 67 1.12 10.83 -9.96
N GLU A 68 1.35 10.74 -11.27
CA GLU A 68 2.70 10.46 -11.83
C GLU A 68 3.59 11.72 -11.83
N LYS A 69 3.01 12.90 -11.57
CA LYS A 69 3.71 14.18 -11.57
C LYS A 69 3.34 14.98 -10.32
N SER A 70 4.16 15.98 -10.01
CA SER A 70 3.83 16.95 -8.98
C SER A 70 2.51 17.66 -9.33
N ILE A 71 1.62 17.75 -8.34
CA ILE A 71 0.30 18.38 -8.50
C ILE A 71 0.43 19.84 -8.08
N ASP A 72 0.51 20.74 -9.06
CA ASP A 72 0.65 22.19 -8.84
C ASP A 72 -0.72 22.85 -8.61
N LEU A 73 -1.35 22.49 -7.49
CA LEU A 73 -2.66 22.99 -7.06
C LEU A 73 -2.65 23.25 -5.56
N ASN A 74 -3.61 24.03 -5.06
CA ASN A 74 -3.76 24.24 -3.63
C ASN A 74 -4.20 22.94 -2.91
N LEU A 75 -3.86 22.82 -1.63
CA LEU A 75 -4.14 21.62 -0.83
C LEU A 75 -5.63 21.21 -0.84
N PRO A 76 -6.61 22.12 -0.68
CA PRO A 76 -8.03 21.72 -0.76
C PRO A 76 -8.42 21.06 -2.08
N THR A 77 -7.83 21.50 -3.19
CA THR A 77 -8.09 20.90 -4.51
C THR A 77 -7.41 19.52 -4.62
N VAL A 78 -6.21 19.37 -4.07
CA VAL A 78 -5.51 18.08 -4.01
C VAL A 78 -6.32 17.06 -3.20
N ASP A 79 -6.88 17.46 -2.06
CA ASP A 79 -7.73 16.57 -1.24
C ASP A 79 -8.96 16.08 -2.03
N LEU A 80 -9.59 16.98 -2.79
CA LEU A 80 -10.71 16.62 -3.67
C LEU A 80 -10.28 15.66 -4.78
N ILE A 81 -9.11 15.86 -5.39
CA ILE A 81 -8.56 14.95 -6.41
C ILE A 81 -8.37 13.55 -5.82
N VAL A 82 -7.74 13.44 -4.65
CA VAL A 82 -7.52 12.16 -3.97
C VAL A 82 -8.86 11.47 -3.68
N GLN A 83 -9.83 12.18 -3.10
CA GLN A 83 -11.16 11.63 -2.82
C GLN A 83 -11.89 11.17 -4.09
N CYS A 84 -11.92 12.00 -5.14
CA CYS A 84 -12.56 11.68 -6.41
C CYS A 84 -11.93 10.45 -7.07
N THR A 85 -10.60 10.34 -7.10
CA THR A 85 -9.94 9.17 -7.67
C THR A 85 -10.20 7.89 -6.86
N CYS A 86 -10.27 7.96 -5.52
CA CYS A 86 -10.68 6.83 -4.69
C CYS A 86 -12.12 6.40 -4.97
N ILE A 87 -13.05 7.35 -5.09
CA ILE A 87 -14.46 7.08 -5.42
C ILE A 87 -14.55 6.41 -6.79
N LEU A 88 -13.91 6.99 -7.82
CA LEU A 88 -13.91 6.44 -9.18
C LEU A 88 -13.26 5.06 -9.22
N HIS A 89 -12.13 4.87 -8.52
CA HIS A 89 -11.47 3.58 -8.40
C HIS A 89 -12.43 2.51 -7.84
N ASN A 90 -13.09 2.80 -6.72
CA ASN A 90 -14.05 1.89 -6.11
C ASN A 90 -15.25 1.63 -7.04
N TRP A 91 -15.77 2.67 -7.68
CA TRP A 91 -16.87 2.53 -8.63
C TRP A 91 -16.49 1.63 -9.80
N PHE A 92 -15.36 1.89 -10.49
CA PHE A 92 -14.90 1.05 -11.60
C PHE A 92 -14.58 -0.39 -11.19
N ARG A 93 -14.06 -0.60 -9.96
CA ARG A 93 -13.89 -1.95 -9.41
C ARG A 93 -15.20 -2.72 -9.28
N THR A 94 -16.33 -2.04 -9.08
CA THR A 94 -17.64 -2.68 -8.98
C THR A 94 -18.36 -2.79 -10.33
N THR A 95 -18.26 -1.79 -11.20
CA THR A 95 -19.03 -1.71 -12.45
C THR A 95 -18.28 -2.22 -13.68
N SER A 96 -16.95 -2.33 -13.61
CA SER A 96 -16.09 -2.69 -14.75
C SER A 96 -14.90 -3.54 -14.28
N SER A 97 -15.12 -4.43 -13.31
CA SER A 97 -14.06 -5.19 -12.64
C SER A 97 -13.13 -5.93 -13.61
N THR A 98 -13.67 -6.51 -14.68
CA THR A 98 -12.93 -7.32 -15.67
C THR A 98 -11.95 -6.51 -16.51
N THR A 99 -12.22 -5.22 -16.78
CA THR A 99 -11.38 -4.33 -17.59
C THR A 99 -10.58 -3.36 -16.72
N TYR A 100 -11.11 -2.97 -15.56
CA TYR A 100 -10.46 -2.05 -14.65
C TYR A 100 -9.35 -2.71 -13.81
N LEU A 101 -9.54 -3.95 -13.37
CA LEU A 101 -8.53 -4.77 -12.69
C LEU A 101 -8.35 -6.10 -13.41
N GLU A 102 -7.80 -6.05 -14.62
CA GLU A 102 -7.47 -7.25 -15.39
C GLU A 102 -6.54 -8.20 -14.62
N LYS A 103 -6.54 -9.48 -14.99
CA LYS A 103 -5.64 -10.47 -14.39
C LYS A 103 -4.17 -10.01 -14.51
N GLY A 104 -3.47 -10.01 -13.38
CA GLY A 104 -2.09 -9.51 -13.29
C GLY A 104 -1.99 -8.01 -13.00
N SER A 105 -3.09 -7.31 -12.72
CA SER A 105 -3.05 -5.89 -12.30
C SER A 105 -2.55 -5.69 -10.88
N VAL A 106 -2.38 -6.74 -10.07
CA VAL A 106 -1.86 -6.68 -8.70
C VAL A 106 -0.68 -7.63 -8.58
N ASP A 107 0.27 -7.30 -7.69
CA ASP A 107 1.34 -8.21 -7.33
C ASP A 107 0.74 -9.50 -6.76
N PHE A 108 1.11 -10.63 -7.36
CA PHE A 108 0.68 -11.96 -6.92
C PHE A 108 1.87 -12.70 -6.33
N GLU A 109 1.64 -13.49 -5.29
CA GLU A 109 2.66 -14.35 -4.72
C GLU A 109 2.23 -15.80 -4.90
N ASP A 110 3.09 -16.57 -5.54
CA ASP A 110 2.95 -18.02 -5.60
C ASP A 110 3.29 -18.60 -4.23
N THR A 111 2.31 -19.20 -3.56
CA THR A 111 2.46 -19.75 -2.22
C THR A 111 3.26 -21.05 -2.18
N GLU A 112 3.42 -21.74 -3.30
CA GLU A 112 4.21 -22.98 -3.39
C GLU A 112 5.70 -22.65 -3.55
N THR A 113 6.02 -21.66 -4.38
CA THR A 113 7.41 -21.28 -4.68
C THR A 113 7.93 -20.09 -3.88
N GLY A 114 7.03 -19.30 -3.27
CA GLY A 114 7.35 -18.04 -2.60
C GLY A 114 7.74 -16.91 -3.56
N VAL A 115 7.59 -17.11 -4.87
CA VAL A 115 7.94 -16.11 -5.89
C VAL A 115 6.87 -15.04 -5.97
N ILE A 116 7.32 -13.77 -5.98
CA ILE A 116 6.44 -12.62 -6.18
C ILE A 116 6.45 -12.24 -7.67
N HIS A 117 5.29 -12.29 -8.28
CA HIS A 117 5.04 -11.83 -9.64
C HIS A 117 4.55 -10.36 -9.60
N PRO A 118 5.27 -9.42 -10.22
CA PRO A 118 4.88 -8.01 -10.21
C PRO A 118 3.58 -7.79 -10.98
N GLY A 119 2.73 -6.90 -10.46
CA GLY A 119 1.54 -6.41 -11.13
C GLY A 119 1.88 -5.44 -12.26
N ARG A 120 1.01 -5.36 -13.26
CA ARG A 120 1.17 -4.50 -14.46
C ARG A 120 1.24 -2.99 -14.18
N TRP A 121 0.93 -2.55 -12.96
CA TRP A 121 1.00 -1.14 -12.58
C TRP A 121 2.44 -0.66 -12.35
N ARG A 122 3.37 -1.59 -12.12
CA ARG A 122 4.78 -1.31 -11.87
C ARG A 122 5.53 -0.90 -13.13
#